data_AF-A0AAD0KR19-F1
#
_entry.id   AF-A0AAD0KR19-F1
#
_cell.length_a   1.000
_cell.length_b   1.000
_cell.length_c   1.000
_cell.angle_alpha   90.00
_cell.angle_beta   90.00
_cell.angle_gamma   90.00
#
_symmetry.space_group_name_H-M   'P 1'
#
loop_
_entity.id
_entity.type
_entity.pdbx_description
1 polymer ?
#
loop_
_entity_poly.entity_id
_entity_poly.type
_entity_poly.pdbx_seq_one_letter_code
_entity_poly.pdbx_strand_id
1 'polypeptide(L)'
;MEKAVKTILLAMIPSILAIFLLIEYFPYTGLGRILSIPITLFFNIIILLISLLITRKIKSKVYKSFYWITVISISVLVAIIMHPQENSPSVLSQIRELIFPHTFK
;
A
#
# COMPACT_ATOMS: atom_id res chain seq x y z
N MET A 1 -7.13 4.67 23.81
CA MET A 1 -6.40 3.72 22.94
C MET A 1 -7.30 3.04 21.91
N GLU A 2 -8.47 2.55 22.31
CA GLU A 2 -9.40 1.80 21.44
C GLU A 2 -9.70 2.46 20.08
N LYS A 3 -10.00 3.77 20.06
CA LYS A 3 -10.27 4.51 18.79
C LYS A 3 -9.08 4.50 17.83
N ALA A 4 -7.85 4.67 18.33
CA ALA A 4 -6.66 4.68 17.49
C ALA A 4 -6.37 3.30 16.90
N VAL A 5 -6.56 2.24 17.70
CA VAL A 5 -6.43 0.86 17.22
C VAL A 5 -7.45 0.57 16.12
N LYS A 6 -8.72 0.95 16.32
CA LYS A 6 -9.76 0.82 15.30
C LYS A 6 -9.40 1.57 14.01
N THR A 7 -8.88 2.79 14.12
CA THR A 7 -8.43 3.56 12.95
C THR A 7 -7.32 2.84 12.18
N ILE A 8 -6.30 2.30 12.86
CA ILE A 8 -5.23 1.55 12.19
C ILE A 8 -5.79 0.31 11.49
N LEU A 9 -6.58 -0.50 12.20
CA LEU A 9 -7.15 -1.73 11.65
C LEU A 9 -8.00 -1.45 10.39
N LEU A 10 -8.84 -0.41 10.43
CA LEU A 10 -9.63 0.00 9.27
C LEU A 10 -8.76 0.53 8.13
N ALA A 11 -7.74 1.34 8.43
CA ALA A 11 -6.83 1.89 7.43
C ALA A 11 -5.90 0.83 6.80
N MET A 12 -5.73 -0.34 7.44
CA MET A 12 -5.01 -1.47 6.87
C MET A 12 -5.82 -2.24 5.81
N ILE A 13 -7.16 -2.21 5.86
CA ILE A 13 -8.01 -3.00 4.96
C ILE A 13 -7.63 -2.81 3.48
N PRO A 14 -7.48 -1.58 2.95
CA PRO A 14 -7.14 -1.38 1.54
C PRO A 14 -5.78 -1.95 1.17
N SER A 15 -4.78 -1.85 2.06
CA SER A 15 -3.47 -2.43 1.82
C SER A 15 -3.50 -3.96 1.85
N ILE A 16 -4.28 -4.56 2.75
CA ILE A 16 -4.44 -6.02 2.81
C ILE A 16 -5.13 -6.52 1.54
N LEU A 17 -6.20 -5.85 1.11
CA LEU A 17 -6.88 -6.16 -0.15
C LEU A 17 -5.94 -6.02 -1.35
N ALA A 18 -5.11 -4.97 -1.39
CA ALA A 18 -4.11 -4.81 -2.43
C ALA A 18 -3.12 -5.99 -2.45
N ILE A 19 -2.62 -6.44 -1.29
CA ILE A 19 -1.74 -7.62 -1.22
C ILE A 19 -2.45 -8.87 -1.77
N PHE A 20 -3.71 -9.13 -1.42
CA PHE A 20 -4.46 -10.26 -1.97
C PHE A 20 -4.57 -10.18 -3.50
N LEU A 21 -4.93 -9.02 -4.03
CA LEU A 21 -5.01 -8.80 -5.48
C LEU A 21 -3.63 -8.98 -6.15
N LEU A 22 -2.56 -8.49 -5.52
CA LEU A 22 -1.20 -8.65 -6.06
C LEU A 22 -0.75 -10.10 -6.10
N ILE A 23 -1.14 -10.90 -5.11
CA ILE A 23 -0.87 -12.35 -5.09
C ILE A 23 -1.62 -13.07 -6.21
N GLU A 24 -2.87 -12.69 -6.45
CA GLU A 24 -3.74 -13.32 -7.45
C GLU A 24 -3.34 -12.94 -8.88
N TYR A 25 -3.14 -11.65 -9.15
CA TYR A 25 -2.91 -11.15 -10.50
C TYR A 25 -1.42 -11.06 -10.90
N PHE A 26 -0.50 -11.04 -9.92
CA PHE A 26 0.94 -10.97 -10.18
C PHE A 26 1.69 -12.14 -9.49
N PRO A 27 1.41 -13.40 -9.86
CA PRO A 27 1.91 -14.60 -9.19
C PRO A 27 3.37 -14.94 -9.51
N TYR A 28 4.09 -14.11 -10.27
CA TYR A 28 5.45 -14.36 -10.75
C TYR A 28 6.54 -14.17 -9.67
N THR A 29 6.24 -14.59 -8.45
CA THR A 29 7.12 -14.57 -7.28
C THR A 29 6.79 -15.74 -6.36
N GLY A 30 7.80 -16.56 -6.07
CA GLY A 30 7.68 -17.68 -5.14
C GLY A 30 8.20 -17.32 -3.76
N LEU A 31 9.53 -17.34 -3.60
CA LEU A 31 10.21 -17.14 -2.32
C LEU A 31 10.18 -15.68 -1.87
N GLY A 32 10.32 -14.74 -2.82
CA GLY A 32 10.28 -13.30 -2.56
C GLY A 32 8.98 -12.87 -1.88
N ARG A 33 7.85 -13.52 -2.21
CA ARG A 33 6.54 -13.26 -1.60
C ARG A 33 6.54 -13.52 -0.08
N ILE A 34 7.22 -14.57 0.37
CA ILE A 34 7.26 -14.97 1.79
C ILE A 34 7.93 -13.89 2.63
N LEU A 35 8.98 -13.25 2.10
CA LEU A 35 9.71 -12.18 2.78
C LEU A 35 9.06 -10.81 2.59
N SER A 36 8.59 -10.51 1.37
CA SER A 36 8.03 -9.19 1.03
C SER A 36 6.74 -8.89 1.78
N ILE A 37 5.80 -9.83 1.90
CA ILE A 37 4.50 -9.55 2.56
C ILE A 37 4.69 -9.09 4.02
N PRO A 38 5.45 -9.79 4.89
CA PRO A 38 5.73 -9.30 6.24
C PRO A 38 6.40 -7.92 6.26
N ILE A 39 7.36 -7.69 5.36
CA ILE A 39 8.09 -6.43 5.28
C ILE A 39 7.15 -5.28 4.85
N THR A 40 6.32 -5.50 3.83
CA THR A 40 5.31 -4.53 3.37
C THR A 40 4.32 -4.20 4.49
N LEU A 41 3.82 -5.21 5.20
CA LEU A 41 2.92 -5.00 6.35
C LEU A 41 3.61 -4.18 7.44
N PHE A 42 4.88 -4.48 7.74
CA PHE A 42 5.67 -3.73 8.71
C PHE A 42 5.80 -2.24 8.32
N PHE A 43 6.16 -1.94 7.07
CA PHE A 43 6.23 -0.56 6.59
C PHE A 43 4.87 0.14 6.62
N ASN A 44 3.80 -0.53 6.22
CA ASN A 44 2.46 0.06 6.26
C ASN A 44 2.00 0.33 7.69
N ILE A 45 2.32 -0.54 8.65
CA ILE A 45 2.06 -0.27 10.08
C ILE A 45 2.83 0.97 10.54
N ILE A 46 4.12 1.11 10.19
CA ILE A 46 4.92 2.30 10.53
C ILE A 46 4.29 3.57 9.95
N ILE A 47 3.92 3.55 8.67
CA ILE A 47 3.27 4.68 8.00
C ILE A 47 1.99 5.07 8.74
N LEU A 48 1.15 4.10 9.10
CA LEU A 48 -0.11 4.36 9.81
C LEU A 48 0.11 4.89 11.23
N LEU A 49 1.12 4.38 11.95
CA LEU A 49 1.48 4.87 13.29
C LEU A 49 1.96 6.33 13.24
N ILE A 50 2.86 6.66 12.31
CA ILE A 50 3.33 8.04 12.10
C ILE A 50 2.15 8.94 11.71
N SER A 51 1.29 8.47 10.81
CA SER A 51 0.12 9.21 10.34
C SER A 51 -0.86 9.53 11.47
N LEU A 52 -1.01 8.63 12.43
CA LEU A 52 -1.79 8.86 13.63
C LEU A 52 -1.24 10.01 14.48
N LEU A 53 0.09 10.08 14.65
CA LEU A 53 0.74 11.17 15.38
C LEU A 53 0.54 12.51 14.69
N ILE A 54 0.65 12.55 13.36
CA ILE A 54 0.44 13.76 12.56
C ILE A 54 -1.02 14.19 12.59
N THR A 55 -1.96 13.26 12.43
CA THR A 55 -3.41 13.55 12.42
C THR A 55 -3.88 14.21 13.72
N ARG A 56 -3.25 13.91 14.87
CA ARG A 56 -3.57 14.56 16.15
C ARG A 56 -3.31 16.07 16.14
N LYS A 57 -2.38 16.55 15.31
CA LYS A 57 -2.03 17.97 15.19
C LYS A 57 -2.98 18.74 14.25
N ILE A 58 -3.71 18.04 13.39
CA ILE A 58 -4.66 18.65 12.46
C ILE A 58 -5.95 18.97 13.22
N LYS A 59 -6.49 20.19 13.11
CA LYS A 59 -7.76 20.56 13.76
C LYS A 59 -8.97 20.29 12.87
N SER A 60 -8.91 20.70 11.60
CA SER A 60 -10.01 20.56 10.64
C SER A 60 -10.31 19.11 10.31
N LYS A 61 -11.60 18.74 10.35
CA LYS A 61 -12.07 17.40 9.96
C LYS A 61 -11.86 17.14 8.46
N VAL A 62 -12.00 18.16 7.63
CA VAL A 62 -11.82 18.06 6.17
C VAL A 62 -10.37 17.71 5.83
N TYR A 63 -9.41 18.45 6.40
CA TYR A 63 -7.98 18.16 6.19
C TYR A 63 -7.57 16.80 6.74
N LYS A 64 -8.15 16.34 7.86
CA LYS A 64 -7.93 14.96 8.34
C LYS A 64 -8.40 13.92 7.34
N SER A 65 -9.56 14.12 6.73
CA SER A 65 -10.11 13.17 5.77
C SER A 65 -9.21 13.08 4.53
N PHE A 66 -8.82 14.22 3.95
CA PHE A 66 -7.88 14.24 2.82
C PHE A 66 -6.53 13.60 3.19
N TYR A 67 -6.01 13.90 4.38
CA TYR A 67 -4.78 13.30 4.86
C TYR A 67 -4.87 11.77 4.93
N TRP A 68 -5.95 11.22 5.49
CA TRP A 68 -6.13 9.77 5.56
C TRP A 68 -6.31 9.12 4.18
N ILE A 69 -7.02 9.77 3.25
CA ILE A 69 -7.13 9.30 1.86
C ILE A 69 -5.74 9.20 1.23
N THR A 70 -4.90 10.23 1.40
CA THR A 70 -3.52 10.24 0.91
C THR A 70 -2.68 9.13 1.55
N VAL A 71 -2.76 8.98 2.87
CA VAL A 71 -2.01 7.93 3.61
C VAL A 71 -2.39 6.53 3.17
N ILE A 72 -3.68 6.26 2.99
CA ILE A 72 -4.18 4.97 2.49
C ILE A 72 -3.71 4.73 1.05
N SER A 73 -3.73 5.75 0.21
CA SER A 73 -3.24 5.64 -1.18
C SER A 73 -1.75 5.32 -1.21
N ILE A 74 -0.96 5.97 -0.33
CA ILE A 74 0.48 5.69 -0.17
C ILE A 74 0.72 4.27 0.32
N SER A 75 -0.06 3.76 1.29
CA SER A 75 0.14 2.41 1.82
C SER A 75 -0.15 1.32 0.77
N VAL A 76 -1.15 1.54 -0.08
CA VAL A 76 -1.42 0.69 -1.25
C VAL A 76 -0.28 0.78 -2.26
N LEU A 77 0.21 1.99 -2.56
CA LEU A 77 1.33 2.17 -3.48
C LEU A 77 2.61 1.48 -2.98
N VAL A 78 2.89 1.55 -1.68
CA VAL A 78 3.99 0.81 -1.05
C VAL A 78 3.82 -0.70 -1.26
N ALA A 79 2.61 -1.23 -1.10
CA ALA A 79 2.35 -2.64 -1.38
C ALA A 79 2.65 -3.01 -2.84
N ILE A 80 2.25 -2.17 -3.80
CA ILE A 80 2.52 -2.38 -5.23
C ILE A 80 4.03 -2.35 -5.54
N ILE A 81 4.74 -1.34 -5.02
CA ILE A 81 6.18 -1.16 -5.30
C ILE A 81 7.01 -2.27 -4.66
N MET A 82 6.63 -2.70 -3.47
CA MET A 82 7.36 -3.73 -2.72
C MET A 82 6.99 -5.16 -3.11
N HIS A 83 5.94 -5.35 -3.91
CA HIS A 83 5.56 -6.68 -4.38
C HIS A 83 6.60 -7.21 -5.37
N PRO A 84 7.33 -8.28 -5.01
CA PRO A 84 8.43 -8.77 -5.82
C PRO A 84 7.89 -9.41 -7.10
N GLN A 85 8.69 -9.33 -8.15
CA GLN A 85 8.47 -10.02 -9.42
C GLN A 85 9.83 -10.62 -9.80
N GLU A 86 9.99 -11.93 -9.64
CA GLU A 86 11.29 -12.61 -9.80
C GLU A 86 11.63 -12.82 -11.28
N ASN A 87 10.60 -13.14 -12.09
CA ASN A 87 10.75 -13.52 -13.49
C ASN A 87 10.08 -12.53 -14.45
N SER A 88 9.61 -11.39 -13.94
CA SER A 88 8.85 -10.40 -14.72
C SER A 88 9.20 -8.98 -14.28
N PRO A 89 8.90 -7.96 -15.10
CA PRO A 89 9.07 -6.56 -14.71
C PRO A 89 8.30 -6.25 -13.42
N SER A 90 8.67 -5.18 -12.72
CA SER A 90 7.93 -4.77 -11.51
C SER A 90 6.44 -4.58 -11.81
N VAL A 91 5.59 -4.79 -10.80
CA VAL A 91 4.13 -4.60 -10.93
C VAL A 91 3.81 -3.21 -11.47
N LEU A 92 4.53 -2.19 -11.02
CA LEU A 92 4.36 -0.82 -11.50
C LEU A 92 4.63 -0.69 -13.00
N SER A 93 5.68 -1.34 -13.52
CA SER A 93 5.98 -1.36 -14.95
C SER A 93 4.89 -2.07 -15.75
N GLN A 94 4.41 -3.22 -15.26
CA GLN A 94 3.34 -3.97 -15.92
C GLN A 94 2.02 -3.18 -15.98
N ILE A 95 1.62 -2.53 -14.88
CA ILE A 95 0.44 -1.66 -14.84
C ILE A 95 0.60 -0.48 -15.79
N ARG A 96 1.80 0.14 -15.82
CA ARG A 96 2.08 1.27 -16.71
C ARG A 96 1.96 0.88 -18.17
N GLU A 97 2.52 -0.26 -18.57
CA GLU A 97 2.43 -0.76 -19.94
C GLU A 97 0.98 -1.05 -20.35
N LEU A 98 0.19 -1.61 -19.44
CA LEU A 98 -1.23 -1.89 -19.68
C LEU A 98 -2.06 -0.61 -19.90
N ILE A 99 -1.76 0.47 -19.16
CA ILE A 99 -2.47 1.75 -19.26
C ILE A 99 -1.96 2.59 -20.43
N PHE A 100 -0.66 2.53 -20.73
CA PHE A 100 0.03 3.42 -21.68
C PHE A 100 0.84 2.65 -22.75
N PRO A 101 0.20 1.78 -23.55
CA PRO A 101 0.89 0.83 -24.43
C PRO A 101 1.65 1.46 -25.62
N HIS A 102 1.36 2.71 -25.99
CA HIS A 102 1.87 3.35 -27.21
C HIS A 102 2.88 4.47 -26.99
N THR A 103 3.23 4.77 -25.74
CA THR A 103 4.07 5.94 -25.39
C THR A 103 5.57 5.66 -25.42
N PHE A 104 5.97 4.40 -25.62
CA PHE A 104 7.36 3.97 -25.66
C PHE A 104 7.59 3.04 -26.87
N LYS A 105 7.68 3.64 -28.07
CA LYS A 105 8.32 3.06 -29.24
C LYS A 105 9.47 3.94 -29.66
#